data_AF-A0A497K377-F1
#
_entry.id   AF-A0A497K377-F1
#
_cell.length_a   1.000
_cell.length_b   1.000
_cell.length_c   1.000
_cell.angle_alpha   90.00
_cell.angle_beta   90.00
_cell.angle_gamma   90.00
#
_symmetry.space_group_name_H-M   'P 1'
#
loop_
_entity.id
_entity.type
_entity.pdbx_description
1 polymer ?
#
loop_
_entity_poly.entity_id
_entity_poly.type
_entity_poly.pdbx_seq_one_letter_code
_entity_poly.pdbx_strand_id
1 'polypeptide(L)'
;EHQNLDGGFRTYTSPVSVGRYMELGGGVSFEGWQASQLCVTGVVTRVLIDAGSVEKVDDALNFIKKAQTEEGFWNPYWWNEVLYSTFNCMWALKAGSADSEIIGKACNWIAETQLADGSWSDSTTDEGVAFSTALALKGLMLESRCADSDRIMKGVEWLLSHQLDDGSWPPYYLLRIPHPAMKEPWRYHAWIRDGRAIGAVIKDHRRLFTTATAFSALSMFDRFCRGEVT
;
A
#
# COMPACT_ATOMS: atom_id res chain seq x y z
N GLU A 1 19.39 -6.56 9.85
CA GLU A 1 19.65 -5.17 10.29
C GLU A 1 18.45 -4.23 10.19
N HIS A 2 17.54 -4.42 9.22
CA HIS A 2 16.37 -3.54 9.03
C HIS A 2 15.11 -3.91 9.83
N GLN A 3 15.03 -5.11 10.40
CA GLN A 3 13.94 -5.45 11.31
C GLN A 3 14.23 -4.90 12.70
N ASN A 4 13.28 -4.17 13.27
CA ASN A 4 13.32 -3.65 14.63
C ASN A 4 12.89 -4.72 15.64
N LEU A 5 13.11 -4.46 16.92
CA LEU A 5 12.75 -5.40 18.01
C LEU A 5 11.25 -5.66 18.14
N ASP A 6 10.41 -4.79 17.57
CA ASP A 6 8.96 -4.98 17.52
C ASP A 6 8.50 -5.93 16.39
N GLY A 7 9.44 -6.42 15.56
CA GLY A 7 9.20 -7.32 14.44
C GLY A 7 8.95 -6.60 13.11
N GLY A 8 8.71 -5.29 13.11
CA GLY A 8 8.50 -4.53 11.89
C GLY A 8 9.80 -4.13 11.18
N PHE A 9 9.72 -3.78 9.90
CA PHE A 9 10.86 -3.32 9.12
C PHE A 9 10.85 -1.79 8.94
N ARG A 10 12.05 -1.19 8.98
CA ARG A 10 12.29 0.22 8.69
C ARG A 10 12.96 0.41 7.32
N THR A 11 12.65 1.51 6.63
CA THR A 11 13.39 1.88 5.41
C THR A 11 14.85 2.15 5.69
N TYR A 12 15.18 2.90 6.74
CA TYR A 12 16.56 3.33 7.00
C TYR A 12 17.08 2.83 8.36
N THR A 13 18.22 2.16 8.36
CA THR A 13 18.97 1.83 9.59
C THR A 13 19.78 3.03 10.08
N SER A 14 20.44 3.74 9.17
CA SER A 14 21.21 4.96 9.44
C SER A 14 20.93 6.02 8.38
N PRO A 15 19.91 6.87 8.57
CA PRO A 15 19.48 7.87 7.58
C PRO A 15 20.36 9.13 7.52
N VAL A 16 21.50 9.17 8.22
CA VAL A 16 22.36 10.37 8.31
C VAL A 16 22.90 10.80 6.94
N SER A 17 23.20 9.85 6.05
CA SER A 17 23.64 10.16 4.68
C SER A 17 22.51 10.77 3.84
N VAL A 18 21.30 10.21 3.95
CA VAL A 18 20.10 10.75 3.28
C VAL A 18 19.75 12.13 3.83
N GLY A 19 19.85 12.31 5.14
CA GLY A 19 19.69 13.62 5.79
C GLY A 19 20.67 14.67 5.26
N ARG A 20 21.95 14.31 5.11
CA ARG A 20 22.96 15.19 4.51
C ARG A 20 22.65 15.53 3.05
N TYR A 21 22.24 14.54 2.27
CA TYR A 21 21.82 14.76 0.88
C TYR A 21 20.60 15.69 0.77
N MET A 22 19.69 15.62 1.75
CA MET A 22 18.50 16.46 1.84
C MET A 22 18.75 17.79 2.57
N GLU A 23 20.02 18.13 2.84
CA GLU A 23 20.45 19.37 3.51
C GLU A 23 19.76 19.59 4.87
N LEU A 24 19.48 18.51 5.59
CA LEU A 24 18.86 18.56 6.91
C LEU A 24 19.87 19.00 7.97
N GLY A 25 19.45 19.88 8.86
CA GLY A 25 20.29 20.35 9.96
C GLY A 25 20.76 19.21 10.87
N GLY A 26 21.95 19.34 11.45
CA GLY A 26 22.58 18.29 12.28
C GLY A 26 21.81 17.89 13.54
N GLY A 27 20.81 18.66 13.97
CA GLY A 27 19.94 18.36 15.11
C GLY A 27 18.63 17.65 14.75
N VAL A 28 18.41 17.29 13.48
CA VAL A 28 17.17 16.63 13.06
C VAL A 28 17.13 15.19 13.57
N SER A 29 16.05 14.85 14.28
CA SER A 29 15.77 13.48 14.68
C SER A 29 15.21 12.68 13.49
N PHE A 30 15.65 11.42 13.37
CA PHE A 30 15.23 10.48 12.33
C PHE A 30 14.38 9.32 12.85
N GLU A 31 13.84 9.45 14.06
CA GLU A 31 13.10 8.36 14.69
C GLU A 31 11.92 7.84 13.86
N GLY A 32 11.28 8.69 13.05
CA GLY A 32 10.21 8.29 12.14
C GLY A 32 10.72 7.44 10.98
N TRP A 33 11.81 7.88 10.34
CA TRP A 33 12.43 7.15 9.22
C TRP A 33 13.07 5.82 9.64
N GLN A 34 13.41 5.68 10.93
CA GLN A 34 13.93 4.47 11.54
C GLN A 34 12.85 3.61 12.22
N ALA A 35 11.61 4.11 12.34
CA ALA A 35 10.50 3.35 12.89
C ALA A 35 10.09 2.21 11.94
N SER A 36 9.41 1.22 12.51
CA SER A 36 8.77 0.15 11.75
C SER A 36 7.61 0.69 10.90
N GLN A 37 7.56 0.33 9.63
CA GLN A 37 6.66 0.94 8.64
C GLN A 37 5.89 -0.15 7.90
N LEU A 38 4.56 -0.19 8.06
CA LEU A 38 3.72 -1.28 7.53
C LEU A 38 3.82 -1.46 6.01
N CYS A 39 3.91 -0.36 5.26
CA CYS A 39 4.10 -0.40 3.81
C CYS A 39 5.44 -1.04 3.38
N VAL A 40 6.44 -1.08 4.27
CA VAL A 40 7.73 -1.74 4.05
C VAL A 40 7.68 -3.16 4.59
N THR A 41 7.21 -3.34 5.83
CA THR A 41 7.08 -4.65 6.47
C THR A 41 6.28 -5.62 5.60
N GLY A 42 5.11 -5.24 5.09
CA GLY A 42 4.31 -6.13 4.24
C GLY A 42 5.05 -6.61 2.99
N VAL A 43 5.69 -5.70 2.25
CA VAL A 43 6.45 -6.04 1.04
C VAL A 43 7.63 -6.94 1.37
N VAL A 44 8.44 -6.59 2.38
CA VAL A 44 9.63 -7.35 2.75
C VAL A 44 9.25 -8.75 3.24
N THR A 45 8.23 -8.87 4.09
CA THR A 45 7.77 -10.17 4.59
C THR A 45 7.33 -11.08 3.45
N ARG A 46 6.58 -10.55 2.48
CA ARG A 46 6.17 -11.34 1.30
C ARG A 46 7.39 -11.84 0.52
N VAL A 47 8.35 -10.97 0.23
CA VAL A 47 9.57 -11.33 -0.51
C VAL A 47 10.41 -12.36 0.25
N LEU A 48 10.53 -12.26 1.57
CA LEU A 48 11.23 -13.24 2.39
C LEU A 48 10.59 -14.62 2.29
N ILE A 49 9.25 -14.68 2.35
CA ILE A 49 8.50 -15.94 2.21
C ILE A 49 8.70 -16.53 0.81
N ASP A 50 8.58 -15.72 -0.25
CA ASP A 50 8.78 -16.17 -1.63
C ASP A 50 10.22 -16.66 -1.88
N ALA A 51 11.20 -16.09 -1.18
CA ALA A 51 12.60 -16.53 -1.20
C ALA A 51 12.87 -17.78 -0.33
N GLY A 52 11.85 -18.34 0.35
CA GLY A 52 11.99 -19.49 1.24
C GLY A 52 12.70 -19.19 2.57
N SER A 53 12.84 -17.92 2.95
CA SER A 53 13.42 -17.54 4.23
C SER A 53 12.41 -17.73 5.35
N VAL A 54 12.83 -18.34 6.45
CA VAL A 54 12.08 -18.40 7.71
C VAL A 54 12.54 -17.34 8.72
N GLU A 55 13.74 -16.79 8.52
CA GLU A 55 14.29 -15.79 9.44
C GLU A 55 13.43 -14.52 9.40
N LYS A 56 13.10 -13.98 10.57
CA LYS A 56 12.37 -12.71 10.76
C LYS A 56 10.90 -12.71 10.32
N VAL A 57 10.43 -13.75 9.62
CA VAL A 57 9.09 -13.81 9.04
C VAL A 57 8.00 -13.80 10.12
N ASP A 58 8.13 -14.67 11.13
CA ASP A 58 7.10 -14.80 12.18
C ASP A 58 6.91 -13.50 12.97
N ASP A 59 8.02 -12.84 13.34
CA ASP A 59 7.99 -11.56 14.04
C ASP A 59 7.32 -10.47 13.18
N ALA A 60 7.59 -10.46 11.88
CA ALA A 60 7.00 -9.50 10.96
C ALA A 60 5.52 -9.75 10.72
N LEU A 61 5.09 -11.02 10.59
CA LEU A 61 3.68 -11.39 10.51
C LEU A 61 2.96 -10.99 11.81
N ASN A 62 3.56 -11.23 12.97
CA ASN A 62 2.99 -10.83 14.26
C ASN A 62 2.88 -9.31 14.39
N PHE A 63 3.88 -8.55 13.93
CA PHE A 63 3.82 -7.09 13.86
C PHE A 63 2.65 -6.62 12.99
N ILE A 64 2.50 -7.18 11.78
CA ILE A 64 1.41 -6.83 10.86
C ILE A 64 0.04 -7.12 11.51
N LYS A 65 -0.15 -8.32 12.09
CA LYS A 65 -1.42 -8.71 12.74
C LYS A 65 -1.81 -7.73 13.86
N LYS A 66 -0.86 -7.36 14.73
CA LYS A 66 -1.11 -6.44 15.86
C LYS A 66 -1.42 -5.01 15.41
N ALA A 67 -1.03 -4.63 14.20
CA ALA A 67 -1.13 -3.26 13.71
C ALA A 67 -2.37 -3.00 12.84
N GLN A 68 -3.22 -4.00 12.60
CA GLN A 68 -4.50 -3.79 11.89
C GLN A 68 -5.40 -2.87 12.72
N THR A 69 -6.04 -1.89 12.06
CA THR A 69 -6.97 -0.99 12.77
C THR A 69 -8.28 -1.68 13.16
N GLU A 70 -9.09 -0.99 13.95
CA GLU A 70 -10.45 -1.45 14.30
C GLU A 70 -11.36 -1.56 13.07
N GLU A 71 -11.14 -0.77 12.04
CA GLU A 71 -11.86 -0.84 10.76
C GLU A 71 -11.31 -1.93 9.83
N GLY A 72 -10.05 -2.36 10.01
CA GLY A 72 -9.48 -3.50 9.26
C GLY A 72 -8.36 -3.16 8.28
N PHE A 73 -7.95 -1.90 8.17
CA PHE A 73 -6.88 -1.48 7.27
C PHE A 73 -5.53 -1.31 7.98
N TRP A 74 -4.48 -0.97 7.22
CA TRP A 74 -3.15 -0.69 7.75
C TRP A 74 -2.65 0.67 7.28
N ASN A 75 -2.18 1.50 8.23
CA ASN A 75 -1.71 2.84 7.91
C ASN A 75 -0.36 2.83 7.17
N PRO A 76 -0.22 3.54 6.04
CA PRO A 76 1.04 3.67 5.33
C PRO A 76 1.97 4.71 5.96
N TYR A 77 3.28 4.54 5.78
CA TYR A 77 4.24 5.58 6.16
C TYR A 77 4.56 6.51 4.99
N TRP A 78 5.06 5.94 3.88
CA TRP A 78 5.51 6.68 2.69
C TRP A 78 4.43 6.92 1.64
N TRP A 79 3.30 6.24 1.74
CA TRP A 79 2.22 6.34 0.74
C TRP A 79 1.13 7.28 1.24
N ASN A 80 0.61 8.10 0.32
CA ASN A 80 -0.57 8.93 0.59
C ASN A 80 -1.83 8.06 0.76
N GLU A 81 -1.87 6.93 0.06
CA GLU A 81 -2.98 6.01 -0.07
C GLU A 81 -2.95 4.87 0.95
N VAL A 82 -4.04 4.65 1.68
CA VAL A 82 -4.15 3.59 2.71
C VAL A 82 -4.18 2.18 2.10
N LEU A 83 -4.75 2.05 0.90
CA LEU A 83 -4.86 0.77 0.20
C LEU A 83 -3.48 0.14 -0.11
N TYR A 84 -2.41 0.94 -0.23
CA TYR A 84 -1.08 0.39 -0.50
C TYR A 84 -0.58 -0.49 0.64
N SER A 85 -0.62 0.03 1.87
CA SER A 85 -0.24 -0.76 3.05
C SER A 85 -1.18 -1.92 3.26
N THR A 86 -2.48 -1.69 3.08
CA THR A 86 -3.51 -2.70 3.30
C THR A 86 -3.31 -3.90 2.40
N PHE A 87 -3.19 -3.69 1.08
CA PHE A 87 -2.93 -4.77 0.13
C PHE A 87 -1.63 -5.53 0.47
N ASN A 88 -0.52 -4.82 0.69
CA ASN A 88 0.77 -5.50 0.94
C ASN A 88 0.80 -6.26 2.29
N CYS A 89 0.08 -5.77 3.31
CA CYS A 89 -0.09 -6.50 4.57
C CYS A 89 -0.95 -7.76 4.37
N MET A 90 -2.08 -7.66 3.67
CA MET A 90 -2.89 -8.82 3.30
C MET A 90 -2.08 -9.85 2.51
N TRP A 91 -1.27 -9.39 1.55
CA TRP A 91 -0.48 -10.26 0.68
C TRP A 91 0.60 -11.03 1.45
N ALA A 92 1.25 -10.39 2.41
CA ALA A 92 2.19 -11.03 3.32
C ALA A 92 1.50 -12.03 4.25
N LEU A 93 0.36 -11.64 4.83
CA LEU A 93 -0.43 -12.49 5.73
C LEU A 93 -0.94 -13.74 5.02
N LYS A 94 -1.45 -13.61 3.79
CA LYS A 94 -1.89 -14.75 2.98
C LYS A 94 -0.73 -15.70 2.68
N ALA A 95 0.44 -15.17 2.32
CA ALA A 95 1.65 -15.97 2.08
C ALA A 95 2.12 -16.71 3.36
N GLY A 96 1.97 -16.08 4.52
CA GLY A 96 2.29 -16.66 5.82
C GLY A 96 1.19 -17.54 6.42
N SER A 97 0.17 -17.93 5.64
CA SER A 97 -0.98 -18.73 6.10
C SER A 97 -1.67 -18.15 7.35
N ALA A 98 -1.80 -16.82 7.41
CA ALA A 98 -2.48 -16.15 8.52
C ALA A 98 -3.98 -16.44 8.55
N ASP A 99 -4.62 -16.09 9.67
CA ASP A 99 -6.05 -16.30 9.90
C ASP A 99 -6.91 -15.54 8.87
N SER A 100 -7.88 -16.26 8.32
CA SER A 100 -8.94 -15.75 7.44
C SER A 100 -9.71 -14.56 8.03
N GLU A 101 -9.82 -14.43 9.36
CA GLU A 101 -10.54 -13.33 10.01
C GLU A 101 -9.87 -11.98 9.74
N ILE A 102 -8.54 -11.90 9.87
CA ILE A 102 -7.77 -10.66 9.68
C ILE A 102 -7.87 -10.20 8.23
N ILE A 103 -7.72 -11.13 7.28
CA ILE A 103 -7.84 -10.84 5.85
C ILE A 103 -9.30 -10.47 5.50
N GLY A 104 -10.28 -11.21 6.04
CA GLY A 104 -11.70 -10.95 5.81
C GLY A 104 -12.14 -9.56 6.28
N LYS A 105 -11.62 -9.09 7.41
CA LYS A 105 -11.85 -7.74 7.92
C LYS A 105 -11.34 -6.67 6.96
N ALA A 106 -10.15 -6.87 6.40
CA ALA A 106 -9.59 -5.98 5.39
C ALA A 106 -10.42 -5.99 4.10
N CYS A 107 -10.86 -7.17 3.63
CA CYS A 107 -11.74 -7.28 2.47
C CYS A 107 -13.08 -6.56 2.71
N ASN A 108 -13.65 -6.63 3.91
CA ASN A 108 -14.87 -5.88 4.25
C ASN A 108 -14.64 -4.37 4.15
N TRP A 109 -13.56 -3.86 4.73
CA TRP A 109 -13.21 -2.44 4.65
C TRP A 109 -13.02 -1.98 3.19
N ILE A 110 -12.32 -2.77 2.36
CA ILE A 110 -12.17 -2.46 0.93
C ILE A 110 -13.55 -2.45 0.25
N ALA A 111 -14.39 -3.45 0.50
CA ALA A 111 -15.72 -3.56 -0.11
C ALA A 111 -16.68 -2.42 0.30
N GLU A 112 -16.55 -1.90 1.52
CA GLU A 112 -17.36 -0.80 2.07
C GLU A 112 -16.91 0.59 1.60
N THR A 113 -15.66 0.71 1.16
CA THR A 113 -15.08 1.98 0.69
C THR A 113 -15.14 2.16 -0.83
N GLN A 114 -15.80 1.26 -1.56
CA GLN A 114 -16.02 1.41 -3.00
C GLN A 114 -16.96 2.59 -3.29
N LEU A 115 -16.57 3.44 -4.24
CA LEU A 115 -17.41 4.55 -4.72
C LEU A 115 -18.57 4.04 -5.57
N ALA A 116 -19.58 4.89 -5.76
CA ALA A 116 -20.80 4.54 -6.50
C ALA A 116 -20.54 4.15 -7.98
N ASP A 117 -19.47 4.68 -8.58
CA ASP A 117 -19.06 4.38 -9.95
C ASP A 117 -18.21 3.10 -10.08
N GLY A 118 -17.95 2.41 -8.95
CA GLY A 118 -17.16 1.18 -8.90
C GLY A 118 -15.67 1.37 -8.59
N SER A 119 -15.19 2.61 -8.53
CA SER A 119 -13.78 2.91 -8.24
C SER A 119 -13.48 3.01 -6.75
N TRP A 120 -12.21 3.21 -6.44
CA TRP A 120 -11.72 3.61 -5.11
C TRP A 120 -10.89 4.89 -5.22
N SER A 121 -10.92 5.69 -4.15
CA SER A 121 -10.15 6.92 -4.03
C SER A 121 -9.01 6.79 -3.02
N ASP A 122 -8.32 7.91 -2.78
CA ASP A 122 -7.27 8.01 -1.76
C ASP A 122 -7.71 8.31 -0.35
N SER A 123 -9.00 8.11 -0.06
CA SER A 123 -9.69 8.50 1.17
C SER A 123 -9.70 10.01 1.47
N THR A 124 -9.05 10.84 0.65
CA THR A 124 -9.05 12.30 0.78
C THR A 124 -9.92 12.99 -0.27
N THR A 125 -10.37 12.23 -1.26
CA THR A 125 -11.20 12.69 -2.38
C THR A 125 -12.38 11.75 -2.58
N ASP A 126 -13.46 12.29 -3.15
CA ASP A 126 -14.63 11.51 -3.58
C ASP A 126 -14.52 11.12 -5.07
N GLU A 127 -13.29 11.10 -5.61
CA GLU A 127 -12.99 10.81 -7.01
C GLU A 127 -12.20 9.50 -7.15
N GLY A 128 -12.55 8.72 -8.17
CA GLY A 128 -11.85 7.48 -8.48
C GLY A 128 -10.40 7.69 -8.89
N VAL A 129 -9.51 6.88 -8.32
CA VAL A 129 -8.08 6.89 -8.61
C VAL A 129 -7.67 5.51 -9.10
N ALA A 130 -7.03 5.47 -10.28
CA ALA A 130 -6.63 4.19 -10.91
C ALA A 130 -5.69 3.36 -10.04
N PHE A 131 -4.77 4.00 -9.32
CA PHE A 131 -3.86 3.31 -8.41
C PHE A 131 -4.60 2.64 -7.24
N SER A 132 -5.52 3.37 -6.63
CA SER A 132 -6.32 2.93 -5.48
C SER A 132 -7.28 1.82 -5.90
N THR A 133 -7.98 2.01 -7.02
CA THR A 133 -8.85 1.00 -7.64
C THR A 133 -8.09 -0.29 -7.92
N ALA A 134 -6.89 -0.20 -8.51
CA ALA A 134 -6.06 -1.37 -8.77
C ALA A 134 -5.63 -2.10 -7.49
N LEU A 135 -5.25 -1.37 -6.43
CA LEU A 135 -4.90 -1.98 -5.14
C LEU A 135 -6.09 -2.64 -4.45
N ALA A 136 -7.27 -2.00 -4.48
CA ALA A 136 -8.51 -2.54 -3.95
C ALA A 136 -8.90 -3.85 -4.65
N LEU A 137 -8.87 -3.86 -5.99
CA LEU A 137 -9.11 -5.07 -6.79
C LEU A 137 -8.16 -6.21 -6.39
N LYS A 138 -6.86 -5.92 -6.31
CA LYS A 138 -5.87 -6.92 -5.87
C LYS A 138 -6.18 -7.43 -4.46
N GLY A 139 -6.57 -6.56 -3.54
CA GLY A 139 -6.97 -6.93 -2.18
C GLY A 139 -8.19 -7.87 -2.15
N LEU A 140 -9.27 -7.52 -2.86
CA LEU A 140 -10.49 -8.34 -2.93
C LEU A 140 -10.23 -9.71 -3.57
N MET A 141 -9.36 -9.76 -4.58
CA MET A 141 -9.02 -11.02 -5.27
C MET A 141 -8.11 -11.94 -4.45
N LEU A 142 -7.47 -11.50 -3.36
CA LEU A 142 -6.61 -12.36 -2.52
C LEU A 142 -7.37 -13.47 -1.77
N GLU A 143 -8.61 -13.19 -1.33
CA GLU A 143 -9.47 -14.16 -0.63
C GLU A 143 -10.75 -14.48 -1.41
N SER A 144 -10.94 -13.82 -2.57
CA SER A 144 -11.97 -14.10 -3.58
C SER A 144 -13.27 -14.69 -3.04
N ARG A 145 -14.08 -13.85 -2.41
CA ARG A 145 -15.37 -14.24 -1.84
C ARG A 145 -16.47 -14.00 -2.87
N CYS A 146 -17.45 -14.89 -2.95
CA CYS A 146 -18.58 -14.72 -3.87
C CYS A 146 -19.26 -13.34 -3.73
N ALA A 147 -19.35 -12.82 -2.50
CA ALA A 147 -19.95 -11.52 -2.18
C ALA A 147 -19.20 -10.30 -2.78
N ASP A 148 -17.95 -10.48 -3.21
CA ASP A 148 -17.12 -9.40 -3.76
C ASP A 148 -17.14 -9.37 -5.30
N SER A 149 -17.76 -10.37 -5.96
CA SER A 149 -17.72 -10.53 -7.43
C SER A 149 -18.21 -9.29 -8.18
N ASP A 150 -19.38 -8.76 -7.82
CA ASP A 150 -19.94 -7.56 -8.47
C ASP A 150 -19.06 -6.32 -8.25
N ARG A 151 -18.41 -6.23 -7.08
CA ARG A 151 -17.51 -5.11 -6.75
C ARG A 151 -16.24 -5.17 -7.58
N ILE A 152 -15.67 -6.36 -7.72
CA ILE A 152 -14.50 -6.63 -8.56
C ILE A 152 -14.83 -6.27 -10.02
N MET A 153 -15.96 -6.74 -10.54
CA MET A 153 -16.38 -6.44 -11.91
C MET A 153 -16.49 -4.94 -12.18
N LYS A 154 -17.17 -4.20 -11.31
CA LYS A 154 -17.31 -2.74 -11.45
C LYS A 154 -15.96 -2.02 -11.41
N GLY A 155 -15.06 -2.41 -10.52
CA GLY A 155 -13.71 -1.81 -10.47
C GLY A 155 -12.88 -2.10 -11.71
N VAL A 156 -12.99 -3.32 -12.26
CA VAL A 156 -12.33 -3.69 -13.53
C VAL A 156 -12.89 -2.88 -14.69
N GLU A 157 -14.21 -2.77 -14.82
CA GLU A 157 -14.88 -1.95 -15.83
C GLU A 157 -14.48 -0.47 -15.72
N TRP A 158 -14.37 0.04 -14.50
CA TRP A 158 -13.89 1.39 -14.26
C TRP A 158 -12.44 1.57 -14.74
N LEU A 159 -11.52 0.65 -14.40
CA LEU A 159 -10.14 0.74 -14.88
C LEU A 159 -10.05 0.69 -16.41
N LEU A 160 -10.78 -0.21 -17.05
CA LEU A 160 -10.78 -0.33 -18.51
C LEU A 160 -11.34 0.93 -19.20
N SER A 161 -12.38 1.54 -18.65
CA SER A 161 -12.96 2.78 -19.19
C SER A 161 -12.11 4.03 -18.94
N HIS A 162 -11.16 3.98 -18.01
CA HIS A 162 -10.25 5.09 -17.66
C HIS A 162 -8.82 4.89 -18.17
N GLN A 163 -8.57 3.87 -18.99
CA GLN A 163 -7.31 3.72 -19.71
C GLN A 163 -7.20 4.83 -20.78
N LEU A 164 -6.04 5.49 -20.84
CA LEU A 164 -5.75 6.51 -21.84
C LEU A 164 -5.38 5.88 -23.19
N ASP A 165 -5.45 6.66 -24.27
CA ASP A 165 -5.12 6.22 -25.64
C ASP A 165 -3.70 5.64 -25.78
N ASP A 166 -2.77 6.06 -24.92
CA ASP A 166 -1.39 5.56 -24.88
C ASP A 166 -1.21 4.27 -24.04
N GLY A 167 -2.31 3.72 -23.53
CA GLY A 167 -2.35 2.54 -22.68
C GLY A 167 -2.05 2.79 -21.20
N SER A 168 -1.73 4.02 -20.79
CA SER A 168 -1.47 4.38 -19.40
C SER A 168 -2.73 4.81 -18.63
N TRP A 169 -2.60 5.08 -17.34
CA TRP A 169 -3.66 5.67 -16.50
C TRP A 169 -3.23 7.02 -15.92
N PRO A 170 -4.16 7.96 -15.64
CA PRO A 170 -3.84 9.30 -15.16
C PRO A 170 -2.85 9.34 -13.97
N PRO A 171 -1.96 10.34 -13.94
CA PRO A 171 -0.95 10.45 -12.88
C PRO A 171 -1.58 10.89 -11.56
N TYR A 172 -1.13 10.32 -10.45
CA TYR A 172 -1.65 10.66 -9.12
C TYR A 172 -0.53 10.93 -8.09
N TYR A 173 -0.88 11.57 -6.98
CA TYR A 173 0.04 11.90 -5.88
C TYR A 173 0.16 10.72 -4.92
N LEU A 174 1.22 9.91 -5.10
CA LEU A 174 1.33 8.60 -4.45
C LEU A 174 2.25 8.61 -3.24
N LEU A 175 3.41 9.25 -3.38
CA LEU A 175 4.51 9.14 -2.41
C LEU A 175 4.59 10.42 -1.58
N ARG A 176 4.41 10.32 -0.27
CA ARG A 176 4.65 11.43 0.66
C ARG A 176 6.02 11.31 1.30
N ILE A 177 6.59 12.45 1.68
CA ILE A 177 7.91 12.53 2.33
C ILE A 177 7.72 13.19 3.70
N PRO A 178 7.45 12.39 4.77
CA PRO A 178 7.31 12.92 6.12
C PRO A 178 8.58 13.59 6.62
N HIS A 179 8.41 14.53 7.55
CA HIS A 179 9.53 15.00 8.34
C HIS A 179 10.20 13.81 9.06
N PRO A 180 11.54 13.70 9.11
CA PRO A 180 12.21 12.48 9.60
C PRO A 180 11.87 12.05 11.03
N ALA A 181 11.45 12.99 11.88
CA ALA A 181 11.01 12.72 13.24
C ALA A 181 9.55 12.21 13.36
N MET A 182 8.76 12.30 12.28
CA MET A 182 7.33 11.99 12.29
C MET A 182 7.09 10.48 12.25
N LYS A 183 6.48 9.91 13.29
CA LYS A 183 6.18 8.46 13.36
C LYS A 183 4.84 8.08 12.73
N GLU A 184 3.87 9.00 12.76
CA GLU A 184 2.49 8.75 12.32
C GLU A 184 2.07 9.72 11.20
N PRO A 185 2.69 9.66 10.01
CA PRO A 185 2.39 10.62 8.93
C PRO A 185 0.95 10.59 8.42
N TRP A 186 0.19 9.51 8.69
CA TRP A 186 -1.24 9.43 8.36
C TRP A 186 -2.11 10.38 9.17
N ARG A 187 -1.61 10.92 10.29
CA ARG A 187 -2.30 11.95 11.09
C ARG A 187 -2.01 13.38 10.62
N TYR A 188 -1.15 13.55 9.62
CA TYR A 188 -0.80 14.85 9.06
C TYR A 188 -1.51 15.05 7.71
N HIS A 189 -2.14 16.21 7.52
CA HIS A 189 -3.00 16.48 6.36
C HIS A 189 -2.50 17.64 5.47
N ALA A 190 -1.50 18.41 5.91
CA ALA A 190 -1.03 19.60 5.19
C ALA A 190 0.14 19.29 4.22
N TRP A 191 -0.01 18.28 3.38
CA TRP A 191 1.00 17.90 2.38
C TRP A 191 1.03 18.88 1.21
N ILE A 192 2.23 19.28 0.81
CA ILE A 192 2.45 20.18 -0.34
C ILE A 192 2.60 19.35 -1.62
N ARG A 193 1.65 19.49 -2.54
CA ARG A 193 1.74 18.86 -3.88
C ARG A 193 2.93 19.43 -4.65
N ASP A 194 3.77 18.55 -5.17
CA ASP A 194 5.01 18.89 -5.90
C ASP A 194 5.97 19.80 -5.09
N GLY A 195 5.92 19.68 -3.76
CA GLY A 195 6.80 20.41 -2.85
C GLY A 195 8.25 19.92 -2.91
N ARG A 196 9.16 20.71 -2.31
CA ARG A 196 10.58 20.36 -2.21
C ARG A 196 10.81 19.38 -1.06
N ALA A 197 10.83 18.10 -1.38
CA ALA A 197 11.16 17.00 -0.49
C ALA A 197 10.28 16.91 0.78
N ILE A 198 10.74 17.35 1.95
CA ILE A 198 10.01 17.16 3.23
C ILE A 198 8.68 17.90 3.22
N GLY A 199 7.63 17.21 3.69
CA GLY A 199 6.27 17.74 3.72
C GLY A 199 5.60 17.72 2.36
N ALA A 200 6.24 17.17 1.33
CA ALA A 200 5.66 17.06 0.01
C ALA A 200 4.92 15.73 -0.19
N VAL A 201 3.95 15.76 -1.10
CA VAL A 201 3.44 14.58 -1.79
C VAL A 201 3.81 14.68 -3.28
N ILE A 202 4.41 13.61 -3.78
CA ILE A 202 5.06 13.54 -5.09
C ILE A 202 4.17 12.76 -6.05
N LYS A 203 4.01 13.31 -7.24
CA LYS A 203 3.22 12.73 -8.32
C LYS A 203 4.01 11.65 -9.06
N ASP A 204 3.35 10.59 -9.49
CA ASP A 204 3.89 9.70 -10.52
C ASP A 204 3.82 10.39 -11.90
N HIS A 205 4.77 11.29 -12.16
CA HIS A 205 4.75 12.16 -13.35
C HIS A 205 4.76 11.40 -14.68
N ARG A 206 5.36 10.20 -14.70
CA ARG A 206 5.47 9.37 -15.91
C ARG A 206 4.40 8.29 -15.98
N ARG A 207 3.51 8.20 -14.98
CA ARG A 207 2.40 7.24 -14.90
C ARG A 207 2.86 5.79 -14.88
N LEU A 208 4.16 5.52 -14.73
CA LEU A 208 4.71 4.17 -14.88
C LEU A 208 4.31 3.29 -13.71
N PHE A 209 4.32 3.84 -12.49
CA PHE A 209 3.98 3.10 -11.29
C PHE A 209 2.47 2.84 -11.22
N THR A 210 1.66 3.85 -11.53
CA THR A 210 0.20 3.70 -11.63
C THR A 210 -0.16 2.68 -12.72
N THR A 211 0.43 2.79 -13.91
CA THR A 211 0.13 1.90 -15.04
C THR A 211 0.55 0.46 -14.75
N ALA A 212 1.74 0.24 -14.19
CA ALA A 212 2.19 -1.09 -13.80
C ALA A 212 1.26 -1.73 -12.76
N THR A 213 0.75 -0.93 -11.81
CA THR A 213 -0.18 -1.41 -10.78
C THR A 213 -1.54 -1.77 -11.36
N ALA A 214 -2.10 -0.91 -12.21
CA ALA A 214 -3.37 -1.16 -12.91
C ALA A 214 -3.28 -2.39 -13.81
N PHE A 215 -2.22 -2.49 -14.63
CA PHE A 215 -1.97 -3.65 -15.46
C PHE A 215 -1.82 -4.94 -14.65
N SER A 216 -1.08 -4.89 -13.54
CA SER A 216 -0.94 -6.03 -12.62
C SER A 216 -2.28 -6.48 -12.05
N ALA A 217 -3.19 -5.56 -11.71
CA ALA A 217 -4.52 -5.89 -11.22
C ALA A 217 -5.38 -6.55 -12.30
N LEU A 218 -5.39 -5.99 -13.52
CA LEU A 218 -6.12 -6.57 -14.65
C LEU A 218 -5.59 -7.95 -15.05
N SER A 219 -4.27 -8.15 -15.00
CA SER A 219 -3.66 -9.46 -15.23
C SER A 219 -4.02 -10.48 -14.13
N MET A 220 -4.09 -10.04 -12.87
CA MET A 220 -4.56 -10.89 -11.76
C MET A 220 -6.03 -11.29 -11.97
N PHE A 221 -6.86 -10.36 -12.45
CA PHE A 221 -8.25 -10.62 -12.76
C PHE A 221 -8.43 -11.61 -13.93
N ASP A 222 -7.68 -11.48 -15.02
CA ASP A 222 -7.72 -12.44 -16.14
C ASP A 222 -7.37 -13.86 -15.67
N ARG A 223 -6.32 -14.01 -14.83
CA ARG A 223 -5.97 -15.30 -14.21
C ARG A 223 -7.07 -15.83 -13.30
N PHE A 224 -7.66 -14.96 -12.48
CA PHE A 224 -8.77 -15.28 -11.61
C PHE A 224 -9.97 -15.83 -12.39
N CYS A 225 -10.36 -15.19 -13.50
CA CYS A 225 -11.44 -15.66 -14.38
C CYS A 225 -11.14 -17.02 -15.04
N ARG A 226 -9.87 -17.34 -15.26
CA ARG A 226 -9.43 -18.64 -15.81
C ARG A 226 -9.31 -19.75 -14.76
N GLY A 227 -9.52 -19.43 -13.49
CA GLY A 227 -9.34 -20.38 -12.37
C GLY A 227 -7.87 -20.68 -12.07
N GLU A 228 -6.94 -19.82 -12.51
CA GLU A 228 -5.53 -19.92 -12.16
C GLU A 228 -5.29 -19.37 -10.75
N VAL A 229 -4.52 -20.08 -9.92
CA VAL A 229 -4.19 -19.62 -8.56
C VAL A 229 -3.26 -18.41 -8.65
N THR A 230 -3.60 -17.34 -7.92
CA THR A 230 -2.84 -16.09 -7.83
C THR A 230 -1.67 -16.14 -6.86
#